data_AF-A0A2L0AU27-F1
#
_entry.id   AF-A0A2L0AU27-F1
#
_cell.length_a   1.000
_cell.length_b   1.000
_cell.length_c   1.000
_cell.angle_alpha   90.00
_cell.angle_beta   90.00
_cell.angle_gamma   90.00
#
_symmetry.space_group_name_H-M   'P 1'
#
loop_
_entity.id
_entity.type
_entity.pdbx_description
1 polymer ?
#
loop_
_entity_poly.entity_id
_entity_poly.type
_entity_poly.pdbx_seq_one_letter_code
_entity_poly.pdbx_strand_id
1 'polypeptide(L)'
;RQRGITIQSAATYTIWKDHNINIIDTPGHVDFTVEVERALRVLDGAILVLCAVGGVQSQSLTVNRQMKRYNVPFIAFINKLDRLGANPSRVLSQMRSKMNHHAAFIQLPIGLESKCQGIVDIITNKAIYFDGSFGEDLRYDEVPQDMRTETQERRHELIEYLSNADESLGEMYLEEKEITENDIKAAIRRTCLKRTFTPVMVGTALKNKGVQPLLDGVLDYLPHPGEVTNYALKEKEGEEPEKVLLDPSRSNDKSFVALAFKLEAGRFGQLTYMRCYQG
;
A
#
# COMPACT_ATOMS: atom_id res chain seq x y z
N ARG A 1 -7.86 -22.87 6.09
CA ARG A 1 -7.21 -23.75 5.07
C ARG A 1 -8.22 -24.53 4.21
N GLN A 2 -9.16 -25.31 4.76
CA GLN A 2 -10.13 -26.09 3.95
C GLN A 2 -11.16 -25.26 3.16
N ARG A 3 -11.48 -24.03 3.61
CA ARG A 3 -12.47 -23.14 2.94
C ARG A 3 -11.86 -22.11 1.98
N GLY A 4 -10.55 -22.12 1.77
CA GLY A 4 -9.87 -21.15 0.89
C GLY A 4 -9.94 -19.67 1.33
N ILE A 5 -10.35 -19.40 2.57
CA ILE A 5 -10.43 -18.05 3.16
C ILE A 5 -9.53 -17.94 4.39
N THR A 6 -8.93 -16.77 4.57
CA THR A 6 -8.17 -16.39 5.78
C THR A 6 -9.16 -16.00 6.88
N ILE A 7 -9.04 -16.64 8.05
CA ILE A 7 -9.92 -16.43 9.21
C ILE A 7 -9.18 -15.67 10.33
N GLN A 8 -7.93 -16.04 10.58
CA GLN A 8 -7.05 -15.38 11.53
C GLN A 8 -5.94 -14.66 10.78
N SER A 9 -5.51 -13.51 11.29
CA SER A 9 -4.39 -12.79 10.68
C SER A 9 -3.11 -13.62 10.75
N ALA A 10 -2.36 -13.70 9.66
CA ALA A 10 -1.08 -14.41 9.61
C ALA A 10 0.06 -13.39 9.59
N ALA A 11 1.13 -13.65 10.35
CA ALA A 11 2.33 -12.82 10.32
C ALA A 11 3.47 -13.59 9.64
N THR A 12 4.20 -12.94 8.74
CA THR A 12 5.42 -13.46 8.14
C THR A 12 6.44 -12.34 8.00
N TYR A 13 7.71 -12.69 7.81
CA TYR A 13 8.75 -11.75 7.47
C TYR A 13 9.42 -12.16 6.15
N THR A 14 10.01 -11.20 5.46
CA THR A 14 10.82 -11.43 4.26
C THR A 14 11.86 -10.32 4.10
N ILE A 15 12.85 -10.55 3.26
CA ILE A 15 13.86 -9.56 2.89
C ILE A 15 13.67 -9.20 1.41
N TRP A 16 13.60 -7.90 1.12
CA TRP A 16 13.55 -7.36 -0.24
C TRP A 16 14.56 -6.24 -0.39
N LYS A 17 15.53 -6.38 -1.31
CA LYS A 17 16.60 -5.39 -1.54
C LYS A 17 17.26 -4.90 -0.23
N ASP A 18 17.68 -5.83 0.62
CA ASP A 18 18.28 -5.57 1.94
C ASP A 18 17.37 -4.87 2.98
N HIS A 19 16.07 -4.74 2.70
CA HIS A 19 15.07 -4.24 3.64
C HIS A 19 14.26 -5.38 4.24
N ASN A 20 14.06 -5.36 5.55
CA ASN A 20 13.20 -6.32 6.23
C ASN A 20 11.74 -5.85 6.19
N ILE A 21 10.87 -6.68 5.63
CA ILE A 21 9.43 -6.42 5.52
C ILE A 21 8.68 -7.44 6.39
N ASN A 22 8.00 -6.94 7.41
CA ASN A 22 7.09 -7.72 8.24
C ASN A 22 5.66 -7.57 7.70
N ILE A 23 5.07 -8.67 7.26
CA ILE A 23 3.74 -8.69 6.63
C ILE A 23 2.74 -9.28 7.62
N ILE A 24 1.64 -8.57 7.83
CA ILE A 24 0.46 -9.08 8.54
C ILE A 24 -0.67 -9.23 7.51
N ASP A 25 -0.97 -10.45 7.10
CA ASP A 25 -2.11 -10.75 6.25
C ASP A 25 -3.40 -10.70 7.07
N THR A 26 -4.35 -9.87 6.65
CA THR A 26 -5.60 -9.62 7.37
C THR A 26 -6.79 -10.32 6.69
N PRO A 27 -7.76 -10.87 7.44
CA PRO A 27 -8.99 -11.38 6.86
C PRO A 27 -9.77 -10.33 6.07
N GLY A 28 -10.25 -10.68 4.88
CA GLY A 28 -11.05 -9.76 4.03
C GLY A 28 -12.57 -9.84 4.24
N HIS A 29 -13.05 -10.71 5.14
CA HIS A 29 -14.48 -10.92 5.38
C HIS A 29 -15.02 -9.98 6.46
N VAL A 30 -16.28 -9.55 6.32
CA VAL A 30 -16.97 -8.63 7.26
C VAL A 30 -16.99 -9.15 8.70
N ASP A 31 -17.10 -10.46 8.87
CA ASP A 31 -17.21 -11.09 10.18
C ASP A 31 -15.91 -11.02 10.99
N PHE A 32 -14.77 -10.71 10.35
CA PHE A 32 -13.45 -10.66 10.98
C PHE A 32 -12.87 -9.25 11.03
N THR A 33 -13.72 -8.23 11.00
CA THR A 33 -13.34 -6.82 11.10
C THR A 33 -12.51 -6.47 12.33
N VAL A 34 -12.69 -7.19 13.45
CA VAL A 34 -11.89 -7.04 14.68
C VAL A 34 -10.44 -7.47 14.49
N GLU A 35 -10.18 -8.48 13.67
CA GLU A 35 -8.80 -8.88 13.31
C GLU A 35 -8.11 -7.79 12.49
N VAL A 36 -8.82 -7.24 11.50
CA VAL A 36 -8.32 -6.14 10.68
C VAL A 36 -8.03 -4.91 11.54
N GLU A 37 -8.92 -4.55 12.46
CA GLU A 37 -8.77 -3.41 13.36
C GLU A 37 -7.54 -3.57 14.28
N ARG A 38 -7.32 -4.78 14.81
CA ARG A 38 -6.13 -5.08 15.62
C ARG A 38 -4.84 -4.97 14.82
N ALA A 39 -4.82 -5.47 13.58
CA ALA A 39 -3.66 -5.35 12.70
C ALA A 39 -3.38 -3.89 12.35
N LEU A 40 -4.39 -3.12 11.94
CA LEU A 40 -4.23 -1.71 11.56
C LEU A 40 -3.72 -0.82 12.71
N ARG A 41 -3.96 -1.18 13.97
CA ARG A 41 -3.42 -0.46 15.13
C ARG A 41 -1.92 -0.64 15.31
N VAL A 42 -1.33 -1.71 14.78
CA VAL A 42 0.10 -2.03 14.93
C VAL A 42 0.87 -1.99 13.62
N LEU A 43 0.28 -1.54 12.51
CA LEU A 43 0.94 -1.45 11.22
C LEU A 43 1.40 -0.02 10.92
N ASP A 44 2.51 0.11 10.20
CA ASP A 44 3.06 1.40 9.77
C ASP A 44 2.49 1.83 8.40
N GLY A 45 2.15 0.86 7.56
CA GLY A 45 1.53 1.08 6.27
C GLY A 45 0.70 -0.13 5.85
N ALA A 46 -0.13 0.04 4.82
CA ALA A 46 -0.98 -1.01 4.30
C ALA A 46 -0.99 -1.08 2.77
N ILE A 47 -1.39 -2.23 2.23
CA ILE A 47 -1.70 -2.40 0.81
C ILE A 47 -3.20 -2.68 0.69
N LEU A 48 -3.94 -1.73 0.14
CA LEU A 48 -5.36 -1.91 -0.13
C LEU A 48 -5.54 -2.66 -1.45
N VAL A 49 -5.79 -3.96 -1.38
CA VAL A 49 -6.02 -4.80 -2.56
C VAL A 49 -7.47 -4.67 -3.02
N LEU A 50 -7.68 -4.26 -4.28
CA LEU A 50 -8.99 -4.16 -4.92
C LEU A 50 -9.09 -5.14 -6.09
N CYS A 51 -10.27 -5.70 -6.33
CA CYS A 51 -10.50 -6.63 -7.44
C CYS A 51 -10.81 -5.85 -8.72
N ALA A 52 -10.08 -6.08 -9.81
CA ALA A 52 -10.32 -5.40 -11.11
C ALA A 52 -11.75 -5.61 -11.65
N VAL A 53 -12.38 -6.74 -11.31
CA VAL A 53 -13.76 -7.09 -11.74
C VAL A 53 -14.80 -6.61 -10.71
N GLY A 54 -14.53 -6.79 -9.42
CA GLY A 54 -15.49 -6.48 -8.35
C GLY A 54 -15.53 -5.00 -7.96
N GLY A 55 -14.43 -4.28 -8.19
CA GLY A 55 -14.24 -2.90 -7.80
C GLY A 55 -14.31 -2.68 -6.29
N VAL A 56 -14.80 -1.50 -5.89
CA VAL A 56 -14.99 -1.13 -4.49
C VAL A 56 -16.27 -1.78 -3.95
N GLN A 57 -16.11 -2.63 -2.94
CA GLN A 57 -17.20 -3.33 -2.26
C GLN A 57 -17.46 -2.73 -0.86
N SER A 58 -18.55 -3.14 -0.21
CA SER A 58 -18.89 -2.68 1.14
C SER A 58 -17.78 -2.99 2.15
N GLN A 59 -17.10 -4.13 1.98
CA GLN A 59 -15.94 -4.54 2.78
C GLN A 59 -14.78 -3.57 2.61
N SER A 60 -14.47 -3.19 1.37
CA SER A 60 -13.42 -2.21 1.07
C SER A 60 -13.69 -0.86 1.74
N LEU A 61 -14.96 -0.44 1.82
CA LEU A 61 -15.36 0.80 2.49
C LEU A 61 -15.18 0.71 4.02
N THR A 62 -15.50 -0.43 4.62
CA THR A 62 -15.29 -0.66 6.06
C THR A 62 -13.80 -0.60 6.41
N VAL A 63 -12.96 -1.33 5.67
CA VAL A 63 -11.49 -1.30 5.87
C VAL A 63 -10.93 0.10 5.63
N ASN A 64 -11.45 0.83 4.64
CA ASN A 64 -11.05 2.21 4.40
C ASN A 64 -11.32 3.14 5.58
N ARG A 65 -12.50 3.01 6.21
CA ARG A 65 -12.84 3.79 7.41
C ARG A 65 -11.92 3.43 8.59
N GLN A 66 -11.58 2.15 8.75
CA GLN A 66 -10.63 1.72 9.78
C GLN A 66 -9.23 2.28 9.52
N MET A 67 -8.72 2.19 8.29
CA MET A 67 -7.44 2.81 7.93
C MET A 67 -7.47 4.32 8.20
N LYS A 68 -8.58 5.01 7.86
CA LYS A 68 -8.78 6.45 8.17
C LYS A 68 -8.69 6.73 9.67
N ARG A 69 -9.33 5.92 10.52
CA ARG A 69 -9.32 6.05 11.98
C ARG A 69 -7.92 5.99 12.58
N TYR A 70 -7.06 5.10 12.08
CA TYR A 70 -5.69 4.90 12.62
C TYR A 70 -4.61 5.68 11.89
N ASN A 71 -5.00 6.58 10.99
CA ASN A 71 -4.08 7.36 10.17
C ASN A 71 -3.04 6.52 9.36
N VAL A 72 -3.36 5.28 8.97
CA VAL A 72 -2.40 4.40 8.29
C VAL A 72 -2.23 4.79 6.81
N PRO A 73 -1.01 5.15 6.35
CA PRO A 73 -0.74 5.39 4.93
C PRO A 73 -0.79 4.07 4.14
N PHE A 74 -1.24 4.14 2.89
CA PHE A 74 -1.45 2.93 2.11
C PHE A 74 -1.28 3.15 0.61
N ILE A 75 -0.93 2.07 -0.08
CA ILE A 75 -0.90 1.97 -1.55
C ILE A 75 -2.12 1.15 -1.98
N ALA A 76 -2.77 1.54 -3.06
CA ALA A 76 -3.83 0.73 -3.65
C ALA A 76 -3.26 -0.20 -4.72
N PHE A 77 -3.63 -1.48 -4.67
CA PHE A 77 -3.22 -2.47 -5.67
C PHE A 77 -4.45 -3.11 -6.31
N ILE A 78 -4.67 -2.83 -7.60
CA ILE A 78 -5.73 -3.47 -8.37
C ILE A 78 -5.23 -4.82 -8.87
N ASN A 79 -5.78 -5.88 -8.30
CA ASN A 79 -5.41 -7.26 -8.57
C ASN A 79 -6.46 -7.95 -9.47
N LYS A 80 -6.11 -9.14 -9.97
CA LYS A 80 -6.96 -10.01 -10.80
C LYS A 80 -7.27 -9.43 -12.18
N LEU A 81 -6.30 -8.75 -12.78
CA LEU A 81 -6.39 -8.25 -14.16
C LEU A 81 -6.61 -9.37 -15.19
N ASP A 82 -6.27 -10.61 -14.84
CA ASP A 82 -6.41 -11.81 -15.67
C ASP A 82 -7.85 -12.33 -15.79
N ARG A 83 -8.81 -11.76 -15.07
CA ARG A 83 -10.21 -12.20 -15.09
C ARG A 83 -11.03 -11.47 -16.14
N LEU A 84 -11.97 -12.20 -16.76
CA LEU A 84 -12.96 -11.65 -17.67
C LEU A 84 -13.71 -10.46 -17.04
N GLY A 85 -13.79 -9.35 -17.78
CA GLY A 85 -14.43 -8.12 -17.31
C GLY A 85 -13.57 -7.28 -16.35
N ALA A 86 -12.26 -7.53 -16.27
CA ALA A 86 -11.33 -6.67 -15.55
C ALA A 86 -11.37 -5.25 -16.13
N ASN A 87 -11.61 -4.25 -15.27
CA ASN A 87 -11.65 -2.85 -15.69
C ASN A 87 -11.01 -1.97 -14.61
N PRO A 88 -9.68 -1.76 -14.66
CA PRO A 88 -8.96 -0.98 -13.66
C PRO A 88 -9.41 0.49 -13.62
N SER A 89 -9.68 1.11 -14.77
CA SER A 89 -10.15 2.51 -14.84
C SER A 89 -11.46 2.72 -14.10
N ARG A 90 -12.39 1.75 -14.19
CA ARG A 90 -13.63 1.76 -13.39
C ARG A 90 -13.34 1.65 -11.90
N VAL A 91 -12.36 0.84 -11.48
CA VAL A 91 -11.99 0.73 -10.06
C VAL A 91 -11.40 2.06 -9.56
N LEU A 92 -10.53 2.71 -10.33
CA LEU A 92 -10.00 4.05 -10.00
C LEU A 92 -11.14 5.08 -9.85
N SER A 93 -12.09 5.11 -10.80
CA SER A 93 -13.28 5.97 -10.72
C SER A 93 -14.11 5.69 -9.46
N GLN A 94 -14.28 4.42 -9.08
CA GLN A 94 -14.97 4.05 -7.84
C GLN A 94 -14.20 4.45 -6.58
N MET A 95 -12.86 4.37 -6.57
CA MET A 95 -12.06 4.88 -5.46
C MET A 95 -12.29 6.38 -5.27
N ARG A 96 -12.26 7.16 -6.35
CA ARG A 96 -12.51 8.60 -6.31
C ARG A 96 -13.94 8.92 -5.84
N SER A 97 -14.95 8.29 -6.45
CA SER A 97 -16.36 8.63 -6.21
C SER A 97 -16.98 8.01 -4.94
N LYS A 98 -16.59 6.79 -4.55
CA LYS A 98 -17.19 6.07 -3.42
C LYS A 98 -16.35 6.14 -2.15
N MET A 99 -15.03 6.20 -2.29
CA MET A 99 -14.11 6.24 -1.15
C MET A 99 -13.60 7.65 -0.85
N ASN A 100 -13.88 8.62 -1.73
CA ASN A 100 -13.41 10.00 -1.66
C ASN A 100 -11.89 10.10 -1.55
N HIS A 101 -11.18 9.24 -2.30
CA HIS A 101 -9.72 9.27 -2.36
C HIS A 101 -9.25 10.09 -3.56
N HIS A 102 -8.30 10.98 -3.30
CA HIS A 102 -7.52 11.63 -4.34
C HIS A 102 -6.45 10.65 -4.83
N ALA A 103 -6.76 9.92 -5.90
CA ALA A 103 -5.98 8.77 -6.35
C ALA A 103 -5.69 8.87 -7.84
N ALA A 104 -4.53 8.42 -8.29
CA ALA A 104 -4.19 8.30 -9.71
C ALA A 104 -3.33 7.06 -9.96
N PHE A 105 -3.32 6.60 -11.21
CA PHE A 105 -2.45 5.51 -11.63
C PHE A 105 -0.99 5.95 -11.60
N ILE A 106 -0.14 5.11 -11.02
CA ILE A 106 1.32 5.18 -11.23
C ILE A 106 1.81 4.07 -12.17
N GLN A 107 0.93 3.10 -12.47
CA GLN A 107 1.17 2.01 -13.40
C GLN A 107 -0.07 1.73 -14.24
N LEU A 108 0.12 1.27 -15.47
CA LEU A 108 -0.93 0.81 -16.37
C LEU A 108 -0.69 -0.64 -16.78
N PRO A 109 -1.73 -1.46 -16.99
CA PRO A 109 -1.54 -2.84 -17.43
C PRO A 109 -1.36 -2.91 -18.96
N ILE A 110 -0.41 -3.72 -19.41
CA ILE A 110 -0.23 -4.05 -20.83
C ILE A 110 -1.16 -5.20 -21.16
N GLY A 111 -2.32 -4.86 -21.73
CA GLY A 111 -3.41 -5.79 -21.98
C GLY A 111 -4.18 -6.17 -20.72
N LEU A 112 -5.27 -6.91 -20.90
CA LEU A 112 -6.16 -7.38 -19.83
C LEU A 112 -6.50 -8.85 -20.05
N GLU A 113 -7.06 -9.48 -19.02
CA GLU A 113 -7.53 -10.87 -19.08
C GLU A 113 -6.38 -11.82 -19.49
N SER A 114 -6.61 -12.70 -20.46
CA SER A 114 -5.58 -13.58 -21.02
C SER A 114 -4.48 -12.84 -21.77
N LYS A 115 -4.70 -11.58 -22.17
CA LYS A 115 -3.74 -10.74 -22.88
C LYS A 115 -2.89 -9.88 -21.93
N CYS A 116 -3.03 -10.02 -20.61
CA CYS A 116 -2.19 -9.30 -19.65
C CYS A 116 -0.74 -9.80 -19.73
N GLN A 117 0.12 -9.02 -20.37
CA GLN A 117 1.52 -9.39 -20.66
C GLN A 117 2.50 -8.76 -19.68
N GLY A 118 2.23 -7.54 -19.24
CA GLY A 118 3.12 -6.76 -18.39
C GLY A 118 2.43 -5.53 -17.82
N ILE A 119 3.23 -4.58 -17.36
CA ILE A 119 2.76 -3.28 -16.89
C ILE A 119 3.65 -2.17 -17.45
N VAL A 120 3.11 -0.96 -17.60
CA VAL A 120 3.87 0.25 -17.86
C VAL A 120 4.01 1.00 -16.54
N ASP A 121 5.23 1.34 -16.17
CA ASP A 121 5.51 2.32 -15.12
C ASP A 121 5.45 3.72 -15.72
N ILE A 122 4.45 4.50 -15.28
CA ILE A 122 4.19 5.84 -15.81
C ILE A 122 5.28 6.83 -15.36
N ILE A 123 5.92 6.57 -14.22
CA ILE A 123 6.93 7.45 -13.62
C ILE A 123 8.23 7.37 -14.40
N THR A 124 8.72 6.15 -14.67
CA THR A 124 9.95 5.93 -15.44
C THR A 124 9.72 5.84 -16.95
N ASN A 125 8.45 5.85 -17.39
CA ASN A 125 8.03 5.71 -18.78
C ASN A 125 8.61 4.44 -19.45
N LYS A 126 8.57 3.31 -18.74
CA LYS A 126 9.09 2.02 -19.20
C LYS A 126 8.04 0.93 -19.11
N ALA A 127 8.05 0.04 -20.08
CA ALA A 127 7.31 -1.22 -20.01
C ALA A 127 8.11 -2.24 -19.20
N ILE A 128 7.39 -3.02 -18.39
CA ILE A 128 7.92 -4.10 -17.57
C ILE A 128 7.19 -5.38 -17.95
N TYR A 129 7.95 -6.32 -18.49
CA TYR A 129 7.50 -7.68 -18.77
C TYR A 129 8.05 -8.62 -17.71
N PHE A 130 7.24 -9.62 -17.37
CA PHE A 130 7.54 -10.61 -16.33
C PHE A 130 7.75 -11.95 -17.02
N ASP A 131 9.01 -12.22 -17.33
CA ASP A 131 9.46 -13.47 -17.93
C ASP A 131 9.80 -14.48 -16.83
N GLY A 132 10.08 -15.73 -17.21
CA GLY A 132 10.29 -16.82 -16.25
C GLY A 132 8.98 -17.50 -15.80
N SER A 133 9.13 -18.59 -15.05
CA SER A 133 8.02 -19.49 -14.70
C SER A 133 7.12 -18.94 -13.59
N PHE A 134 7.69 -18.08 -12.74
CA PHE A 134 7.09 -17.39 -11.62
C PHE A 134 7.23 -15.86 -11.72
N GLY A 135 7.50 -15.33 -12.92
CA GLY A 135 7.67 -13.90 -13.17
C GLY A 135 8.96 -13.31 -12.59
N GLU A 136 9.95 -14.15 -12.29
CA GLU A 136 11.21 -13.82 -11.63
C GLU A 136 12.14 -12.92 -12.46
N ASP A 137 12.05 -13.00 -13.79
CA ASP A 137 12.92 -12.27 -14.70
C ASP A 137 12.21 -11.02 -15.23
N LEU A 138 12.60 -9.86 -14.69
CA LEU A 138 12.07 -8.56 -15.10
C LEU A 138 12.77 -8.08 -16.36
N ARG A 139 12.03 -7.95 -17.45
CA ARG A 139 12.51 -7.35 -18.70
C ARG A 139 11.92 -5.96 -18.88
N TYR A 140 12.79 -4.97 -18.96
CA TYR A 140 12.42 -3.57 -19.19
C TYR A 140 12.51 -3.23 -20.68
N ASP A 141 11.53 -2.51 -21.20
CA ASP A 141 11.44 -2.13 -22.62
C ASP A 141 10.78 -0.75 -22.79
N GLU A 142 10.72 -0.25 -24.03
CA GLU A 142 9.94 0.93 -24.36
C GLU A 142 8.44 0.68 -24.22
N VAL A 143 7.68 1.77 -23.98
CA VAL A 143 6.21 1.71 -23.95
C VAL A 143 5.67 1.27 -25.32
N PRO A 144 4.78 0.25 -25.37
CA PRO A 144 4.13 -0.21 -26.59
C PRO A 144 3.49 0.95 -27.35
N GLN A 145 3.62 0.93 -28.68
CA GLN A 145 3.21 2.06 -29.52
C GLN A 145 1.72 2.42 -29.37
N ASP A 146 0.86 1.42 -29.19
CA ASP A 146 -0.58 1.54 -28.95
C ASP A 146 -0.93 2.11 -27.57
N MET A 147 0.00 2.09 -26.62
CA MET A 147 -0.18 2.62 -25.26
C MET A 147 0.50 3.96 -25.01
N ARG A 148 1.30 4.48 -25.96
CA ARG A 148 2.08 5.73 -25.76
C ARG A 148 1.18 6.91 -25.43
N THR A 149 0.09 7.09 -26.18
CA THR A 149 -0.87 8.17 -25.95
C THR A 149 -1.52 8.06 -24.57
N GLU A 150 -2.06 6.89 -24.22
CA GLU A 150 -2.69 6.67 -22.91
C GLU A 150 -1.69 6.88 -21.77
N THR A 151 -0.45 6.40 -21.92
CA THR A 151 0.59 6.57 -20.89
C THR A 151 0.91 8.04 -20.67
N GLN A 152 0.99 8.86 -21.73
CA GLN A 152 1.24 10.30 -21.61
C GLN A 152 0.05 11.04 -20.97
N GLU A 153 -1.18 10.72 -21.38
CA GLU A 153 -2.39 11.29 -20.77
C GLU A 153 -2.45 10.96 -19.28
N ARG A 154 -2.16 9.71 -18.90
CA ARG A 154 -2.14 9.27 -17.49
C ARG A 154 -0.99 9.88 -16.70
N ARG A 155 0.15 10.15 -17.34
CA ARG A 155 1.26 10.88 -16.72
C ARG A 155 0.87 12.33 -16.42
N HIS A 156 0.22 13.00 -17.37
CA HIS A 156 -0.29 14.35 -17.15
C HIS A 156 -1.34 14.37 -16.02
N GLU A 157 -2.29 13.44 -16.03
CA GLU A 157 -3.27 13.28 -14.95
C GLU A 157 -2.59 13.03 -13.60
N LEU A 158 -1.56 12.18 -13.55
CA LEU A 158 -0.80 11.91 -12.33
C LEU A 158 -0.14 13.18 -11.79
N ILE A 159 0.53 13.96 -12.65
CA ILE A 159 1.19 15.21 -12.26
C ILE A 159 0.15 16.21 -11.76
N GLU A 160 -0.94 16.42 -12.49
CA GLU A 160 -2.02 17.33 -12.08
C GLU A 160 -2.59 16.95 -10.70
N TYR A 161 -2.86 15.66 -10.47
CA TYR A 161 -3.35 15.20 -9.18
C TYR A 161 -2.32 15.39 -8.09
N LEU A 162 -1.04 15.08 -8.33
CA LEU A 162 0.00 15.26 -7.33
C LEU A 162 0.23 16.74 -6.99
N SER A 163 0.23 17.63 -7.99
CA SER A 163 0.39 19.07 -7.80
C SER A 163 -0.74 19.69 -6.96
N ASN A 164 -1.95 19.12 -7.01
CA ASN A 164 -3.06 19.51 -6.13
C ASN A 164 -2.91 19.00 -4.69
N ALA A 165 -2.05 18.01 -4.44
CA ALA A 165 -1.91 17.34 -3.14
C ALA A 165 -0.56 17.60 -2.45
N ASP A 166 0.46 18.01 -3.20
CA ASP A 166 1.83 18.31 -2.75
C ASP A 166 2.18 19.76 -3.08
N GLU A 167 2.46 20.58 -2.06
CA GLU A 167 2.78 21.99 -2.22
C GLU A 167 4.03 22.22 -3.10
N SER A 168 5.09 21.45 -2.87
CA SER A 168 6.36 21.60 -3.60
C SER A 168 6.22 21.26 -5.09
N LEU A 169 5.51 20.17 -5.42
CA LEU A 169 5.23 19.82 -6.81
C LEU A 169 4.21 20.78 -7.44
N GLY A 170 3.28 21.31 -6.64
CA GLY A 170 2.33 22.35 -7.05
C GLY A 170 3.01 23.62 -7.51
N GLU A 171 3.98 24.11 -6.74
CA GLU A 171 4.80 25.28 -7.11
C GLU A 171 5.57 25.05 -8.42
N MET A 172 6.26 23.91 -8.55
CA MET A 172 6.98 23.57 -9.79
C MET A 172 6.05 23.54 -11.01
N TYR A 173 4.85 22.98 -10.86
CA TYR A 173 3.86 22.89 -11.92
C TYR A 173 3.31 24.26 -12.33
N LEU A 174 3.03 25.14 -11.36
CA LEU A 174 2.56 26.51 -11.62
C LEU A 174 3.61 27.39 -12.30
N GLU A 175 4.89 27.16 -11.98
CA GLU A 175 6.01 27.87 -12.59
C GLU A 175 6.48 27.24 -13.93
N GLU A 176 5.75 26.25 -14.45
CA GLU A 176 6.09 25.50 -15.67
C GLU A 176 7.53 24.92 -15.64
N LYS A 177 8.03 24.59 -14.45
CA LYS A 177 9.34 23.96 -14.27
C LYS A 177 9.29 22.50 -14.72
N GLU A 178 10.44 22.02 -15.20
CA GLU A 178 10.60 20.62 -15.56
C GLU A 178 10.47 19.73 -14.30
N ILE A 179 9.57 18.76 -14.35
CA ILE A 179 9.30 17.81 -13.26
C ILE A 179 10.04 16.50 -13.56
N THR A 180 11.03 16.17 -12.73
CA THR A 180 11.83 14.94 -12.90
C THR A 180 11.14 13.72 -12.28
N GLU A 181 11.63 12.52 -12.60
CA GLU A 181 11.13 11.28 -11.98
C GLU A 181 11.31 11.27 -10.45
N ASN A 182 12.41 11.84 -9.96
CA ASN A 182 12.69 11.92 -8.52
C ASN A 182 11.70 12.87 -7.82
N ASP A 183 11.33 13.97 -8.46
CA ASP A 183 10.34 14.91 -7.92
C ASP A 183 8.97 14.24 -7.79
N ILE A 184 8.56 13.48 -8.81
CA ILE A 184 7.31 12.70 -8.79
C ILE A 184 7.34 11.68 -7.66
N LYS A 185 8.41 10.88 -7.55
CA LYS A 185 8.53 9.87 -6.48
C LYS A 185 8.51 10.51 -5.08
N ALA A 186 9.22 11.62 -4.90
CA ALA A 186 9.26 12.33 -3.63
C ALA A 186 7.89 12.92 -3.27
N ALA A 187 7.17 13.49 -4.25
CA ALA A 187 5.81 13.99 -4.06
C ALA A 187 4.83 12.86 -3.70
N ILE A 188 4.88 11.71 -4.41
CA ILE A 188 4.07 10.53 -4.07
C ILE A 188 4.35 10.09 -2.64
N ARG A 189 5.62 10.00 -2.23
CA ARG A 189 5.97 9.61 -0.86
C ARG A 189 5.38 10.58 0.17
N ARG A 190 5.64 11.88 0.03
CA ARG A 190 5.12 12.91 0.97
C ARG A 190 3.61 12.85 1.10
N THR A 191 2.91 12.75 -0.03
CA THR A 191 1.43 12.76 -0.06
C THR A 191 0.81 11.43 0.34
N CYS A 192 1.48 10.29 0.10
CA CYS A 192 1.07 8.98 0.59
C CYS A 192 1.16 8.93 2.13
N LEU A 193 2.26 9.41 2.70
CA LEU A 193 2.45 9.50 4.16
C LEU A 193 1.42 10.44 4.82
N LYS A 194 1.14 11.59 4.21
CA LYS A 194 0.09 12.53 4.64
C LYS A 194 -1.33 12.03 4.35
N ARG A 195 -1.47 10.99 3.53
CA ARG A 195 -2.75 10.44 3.03
C ARG A 195 -3.61 11.44 2.25
N THR A 196 -2.96 12.44 1.65
CA THR A 196 -3.61 13.40 0.74
C THR A 196 -3.66 12.87 -0.69
N PHE A 197 -2.85 11.86 -1.02
CA PHE A 197 -2.87 11.15 -2.29
C PHE A 197 -2.74 9.64 -2.08
N THR A 198 -3.39 8.85 -2.94
CA THR A 198 -3.28 7.39 -2.94
C THR A 198 -2.70 6.91 -4.29
N PRO A 199 -1.46 6.40 -4.32
CA PRO A 199 -0.91 5.81 -5.53
C PRO A 199 -1.63 4.49 -5.87
N VAL A 200 -2.03 4.34 -7.13
CA VAL A 200 -2.71 3.14 -7.63
C VAL A 200 -1.80 2.34 -8.54
N MET A 201 -1.49 1.13 -8.09
CA MET A 201 -0.69 0.12 -8.79
C MET A 201 -1.59 -0.99 -9.31
N VAL A 202 -1.09 -1.75 -10.28
CA VAL A 202 -1.89 -2.78 -10.96
C VAL A 202 -1.09 -4.07 -11.15
N GLY A 203 -1.77 -5.22 -11.15
CA GLY A 203 -1.11 -6.49 -11.41
C GLY A 203 -2.03 -7.71 -11.34
N THR A 204 -1.44 -8.88 -11.51
CA THR A 204 -2.12 -10.16 -11.31
C THR A 204 -1.22 -11.07 -10.48
N ALA A 205 -1.56 -11.17 -9.19
CA ALA A 205 -0.83 -12.03 -8.26
C ALA A 205 -0.93 -13.51 -8.64
N LEU A 206 -2.04 -13.94 -9.29
CA LEU A 206 -2.21 -15.33 -9.72
C LEU A 206 -1.23 -15.72 -10.84
N LYS A 207 -0.87 -14.77 -11.70
CA LYS A 207 0.09 -14.95 -12.79
C LYS A 207 1.47 -14.37 -12.48
N ASN A 208 1.71 -13.99 -11.23
CA ASN A 208 2.97 -13.42 -10.73
C ASN A 208 3.43 -12.16 -11.49
N LYS A 209 2.50 -11.25 -11.82
CA LYS A 209 2.82 -9.98 -12.50
C LYS A 209 2.48 -8.79 -11.63
N GLY A 210 3.40 -7.82 -11.55
CA GLY A 210 3.24 -6.60 -10.77
C GLY A 210 3.56 -6.74 -9.28
N VAL A 211 4.11 -7.87 -8.83
CA VAL A 211 4.46 -8.09 -7.42
C VAL A 211 5.76 -7.39 -7.04
N GLN A 212 6.81 -7.50 -7.87
CA GLN A 212 8.09 -6.86 -7.61
C GLN A 212 7.99 -5.33 -7.64
N PRO A 213 7.32 -4.71 -8.63
CA PRO A 213 7.09 -3.27 -8.61
C PRO A 213 6.26 -2.82 -7.39
N LEU A 214 5.31 -3.64 -6.92
CA LEU A 214 4.57 -3.36 -5.68
C LEU A 214 5.50 -3.38 -4.45
N LEU A 215 6.41 -4.35 -4.35
CA LEU A 215 7.41 -4.40 -3.27
C LEU A 215 8.36 -3.20 -3.33
N ASP A 216 8.75 -2.77 -4.53
CA ASP A 216 9.52 -1.54 -4.72
C ASP A 216 8.72 -0.32 -4.27
N GLY A 217 7.44 -0.22 -4.64
CA GLY A 217 6.55 0.84 -4.17
C GLY A 217 6.36 0.87 -2.65
N VAL A 218 6.36 -0.30 -1.99
CA VAL A 218 6.34 -0.37 -0.51
C VAL A 218 7.57 0.31 0.08
N LEU A 219 8.77 0.07 -0.47
CA LEU A 219 9.99 0.72 0.02
C LEU A 219 10.01 2.22 -0.32
N ASP A 220 9.60 2.58 -1.54
CA ASP A 220 9.68 3.96 -2.04
C ASP A 220 8.64 4.86 -1.35
N TYR A 221 7.43 4.37 -1.07
CA TYR A 221 6.29 5.23 -0.69
C TYR A 221 5.72 5.01 0.72
N LEU A 222 5.91 3.84 1.34
CA LEU A 222 5.44 3.60 2.71
C LEU A 222 6.51 4.01 3.75
N PRO A 223 6.09 4.30 5.00
CA PRO A 223 7.03 4.74 6.02
C PRO A 223 7.83 3.57 6.57
N HIS A 224 9.02 3.87 7.09
CA HIS A 224 9.70 2.95 8.00
C HIS A 224 9.28 3.21 9.46
N PRO A 225 9.46 2.26 10.41
CA PRO A 225 8.97 2.41 11.78
C PRO A 225 9.45 3.67 12.51
N GLY A 226 10.65 4.17 12.19
CA GLY A 226 11.19 5.43 12.72
C GLY A 226 10.54 6.73 12.21
N GLU A 227 9.77 6.70 11.12
CA GLU A 227 9.02 7.87 10.62
C GLU A 227 7.60 7.95 11.22
N VAL A 228 7.13 6.86 11.84
CA VAL A 228 5.78 6.80 12.43
C VAL A 228 5.84 7.24 13.88
N THR A 229 5.17 8.36 14.17
CA THR A 229 5.05 8.87 15.54
C THR A 229 4.09 8.00 16.36
N ASN A 230 4.63 7.33 17.38
CA ASN A 230 3.86 6.44 18.26
C ASN A 230 3.78 7.04 19.68
N TYR A 231 2.59 6.97 20.29
CA TYR A 231 2.35 7.44 21.65
C TYR A 231 1.90 6.28 22.54
N ALA A 232 2.49 6.17 23.73
CA ALA A 232 1.95 5.38 24.83
C ALA A 232 0.99 6.22 25.68
N LEU A 233 0.08 5.53 26.37
CA LEU A 233 -0.81 6.13 27.37
C LEU A 233 -0.30 5.74 28.75
N LYS A 234 -0.01 6.75 29.57
CA LYS A 234 0.33 6.58 30.97
C LYS A 234 -0.92 6.88 31.80
N GLU A 235 -1.56 5.83 32.28
CA GLU A 235 -2.75 5.94 33.13
C GLU A 235 -2.36 6.27 34.57
N LYS A 236 -3.15 7.14 35.20
CA LYS A 236 -3.12 7.41 36.63
C LYS A 236 -4.56 7.39 37.13
N GLU A 237 -4.78 6.76 38.28
CA GLU A 237 -6.12 6.61 38.85
C GLU A 237 -6.74 7.99 39.14
N GLY A 238 -7.92 8.24 38.57
CA GLY A 238 -8.64 9.52 38.73
C GLY A 238 -8.21 10.66 37.81
N GLU A 239 -7.25 10.45 36.90
CA GLU A 239 -6.77 11.46 35.93
C GLU A 239 -6.97 10.99 34.48
N GLU A 240 -7.03 11.95 33.54
CA GLU A 240 -6.98 11.64 32.11
C GLU A 240 -5.60 11.06 31.74
N PRO A 241 -5.52 10.02 30.89
CA PRO A 241 -4.26 9.39 30.53
C PRO A 241 -3.32 10.34 29.80
N GLU A 242 -2.08 10.42 30.29
CA GLU A 242 -1.04 11.25 29.69
C GLU A 242 -0.45 10.57 28.45
N LYS A 243 -0.35 11.30 27.33
CA LYS A 243 0.28 10.81 26.10
C LYS A 243 1.79 10.98 26.18
N VAL A 244 2.52 9.87 26.16
CA VAL A 244 3.98 9.85 26.16
C VAL A 244 4.47 9.49 24.76
N LEU A 245 5.29 10.35 24.16
CA LEU A 245 5.94 10.06 22.88
C LEU A 245 6.97 8.94 23.06
N LEU A 246 6.88 7.90 22.23
CA LEU A 246 7.83 6.79 22.21
C LEU A 246 9.02 7.08 21.31
N ASP A 247 10.18 6.58 21.69
CA ASP A 247 11.44 6.77 20.97
C ASP A 247 11.73 5.55 20.06
N PRO A 248 11.70 5.70 18.73
CA PRO A 248 11.94 4.57 17.83
C PRO A 248 13.41 4.17 17.72
N SER A 249 14.33 4.85 18.41
CA SER A 249 15.74 4.46 18.44
C SER A 249 15.90 3.08 19.05
N ARG A 250 16.66 2.22 18.36
CA ARG A 250 16.97 0.86 18.81
C ARG A 250 18.14 0.90 19.79
N SER A 251 17.93 1.59 20.90
CA SER A 251 18.91 1.80 21.96
C SER A 251 18.39 1.27 23.29
N ASN A 252 19.31 0.94 24.19
CA ASN A 252 18.97 0.51 25.55
C ASN A 252 18.77 1.71 26.50
N ASP A 253 18.72 2.94 25.97
CA ASP A 253 18.63 4.18 26.76
C ASP A 253 17.21 4.44 27.28
N LYS A 254 16.21 3.76 26.69
CA LYS A 254 14.79 3.88 27.03
C LYS A 254 14.26 2.54 27.54
N SER A 255 13.26 2.58 28.41
CA SER A 255 12.59 1.36 28.89
C SER A 255 11.87 0.65 27.75
N PHE A 256 11.98 -0.68 27.71
CA PHE A 256 11.26 -1.54 26.78
C PHE A 256 9.75 -1.32 26.83
N VAL A 257 9.13 -1.05 25.68
CA VAL A 257 7.67 -0.95 25.54
C VAL A 257 7.22 -1.74 24.32
N ALA A 258 6.28 -2.66 24.52
CA ALA A 258 5.65 -3.44 23.46
C ALA A 258 4.14 -3.59 23.69
N LEU A 259 3.41 -3.70 22.59
CA LEU A 259 1.96 -3.95 22.59
C LEU A 259 1.67 -5.35 22.08
N ALA A 260 1.03 -6.18 22.91
CA ALA A 260 0.45 -7.44 22.46
C ALA A 260 -0.82 -7.18 21.63
N PHE A 261 -0.91 -7.75 20.44
CA PHE A 261 -2.03 -7.50 19.53
C PHE A 261 -2.72 -8.76 19.01
N LYS A 262 -2.07 -9.93 19.11
CA LYS A 262 -2.67 -11.22 18.73
C LYS A 262 -2.25 -12.30 19.72
N LEU A 263 -3.20 -13.15 20.10
CA LEU A 263 -2.98 -14.35 20.91
C LEU A 263 -3.31 -15.56 20.05
N GLU A 264 -2.46 -16.57 20.10
CA GLU A 264 -2.65 -17.82 19.37
C GLU A 264 -2.39 -19.01 20.31
N ALA A 265 -3.44 -19.75 20.63
CA ALA A 265 -3.33 -20.97 21.41
C ALA A 265 -3.07 -22.15 20.47
N GLY A 266 -1.82 -22.61 20.44
CA GLY A 266 -1.39 -23.77 19.66
C GLY A 266 -1.27 -25.03 20.51
N ARG A 267 -1.05 -26.17 19.85
CA ARG A 267 -0.78 -27.46 20.51
C ARG A 267 0.48 -27.44 21.39
N PHE A 268 1.42 -26.55 21.09
CA PHE A 268 2.72 -26.43 21.76
C PHE A 268 2.75 -25.31 22.81
N GLY A 269 1.62 -24.64 23.07
CA GLY A 269 1.52 -23.55 24.03
C GLY A 269 0.84 -22.31 23.45
N GLN A 270 0.74 -21.29 24.28
CA GLN A 270 0.18 -19.99 23.91
C GLN A 270 1.28 -19.08 23.37
N LEU A 271 1.06 -18.55 22.16
CA LEU A 271 1.88 -17.54 21.53
C LEU A 271 1.22 -16.16 21.67
N THR A 272 2.01 -15.17 22.07
CA THR A 272 1.60 -13.77 22.14
C THR A 272 2.41 -12.96 21.14
N TYR A 273 1.76 -12.46 20.11
CA TYR A 273 2.36 -11.57 19.13
C TYR A 273 2.40 -10.16 19.70
N MET A 274 3.59 -9.57 19.69
CA MET A 274 3.83 -8.24 20.20
C MET A 274 4.54 -7.38 19.16
N ARG A 275 4.23 -6.08 19.14
CA ARG A 275 5.00 -5.07 18.43
C ARG A 275 5.81 -4.27 19.45
N CYS A 276 7.13 -4.27 19.30
CA CYS A 276 8.03 -3.44 20.09
C CYS A 276 8.09 -2.03 19.51
N TYR A 277 8.06 -1.01 20.36
CA TYR A 277 8.06 0.40 19.96
C TYR A 277 9.31 1.16 20.40
N GLN A 278 9.91 0.80 21.54
CA GLN A 278 11.15 1.38 22.05
C GLN A 278 11.85 0.41 23.01
N GLY A 279 13.14 0.68 23.27
CA GLY A 279 14.01 -0.09 24.15
C GLY A 279 14.57 -1.37 23.54
#